data_AF-G1VWE4-F1
#
_entry.id   AF-G1VWE4-F1
#
_cell.length_a   1.000
_cell.length_b   1.000
_cell.length_c   1.000
_cell.angle_alpha   90.00
_cell.angle_beta   90.00
_cell.angle_gamma   90.00
#
_symmetry.space_group_name_H-M   'P 1'
#
loop_
_entity.id
_entity.type
_entity.pdbx_description
1 polymer ?
#
loop_
_entity_poly.entity_id
_entity_poly.type
_entity_poly.pdbx_seq_one_letter_code
_entity_poly.pdbx_strand_id
1 'polypeptide(L)'
;MNKEIFEYGGHHFIPERQFTREEDDFFVISRRQRRDKELGFCKSGNGYESKYPYSPEDFYAVSPEKECDLFRCMENGKLYLPCENDLQEYVEAEKCKLPKSTRPKERIE
;
A
#
# COMPACT_ATOMS: atom_id res chain seq x y z
N MET A 1 1.23 -11.01 15.61
CA MET A 1 0.94 -9.74 14.93
C MET A 1 -0.27 -9.10 15.58
N ASN A 2 -0.03 -8.09 16.43
CA ASN A 2 -1.09 -7.26 16.98
C ASN A 2 -1.53 -6.32 15.86
N LYS A 3 -2.73 -6.53 15.32
CA LYS A 3 -3.31 -5.71 14.25
C LYS A 3 -3.92 -4.45 14.84
N GLU A 4 -3.11 -3.67 15.54
CA GLU A 4 -3.54 -2.41 16.13
C GLU A 4 -3.55 -1.33 15.05
N ILE A 5 -4.67 -0.61 14.94
CA ILE A 5 -4.83 0.51 14.01
C ILE A 5 -4.07 1.70 14.59
N PHE A 6 -3.30 2.39 13.75
CA PHE A 6 -2.65 3.65 14.11
C PHE A 6 -3.01 4.75 13.12
N GLU A 7 -3.00 5.99 13.61
CA GLU A 7 -3.23 7.16 12.78
C GLU A 7 -1.89 7.79 12.36
N TYR A 8 -1.75 8.10 11.08
CA TYR A 8 -0.62 8.84 10.54
C TYR A 8 -1.11 9.86 9.51
N GLY A 9 -0.82 11.14 9.75
CA GLY A 9 -1.23 12.24 8.85
C GLY A 9 -2.74 12.31 8.58
N GLY A 10 -3.55 11.95 9.57
CA GLY A 10 -5.02 11.90 9.46
C GLY A 10 -5.58 10.64 8.81
N HIS A 11 -4.72 9.68 8.45
CA HIS A 11 -5.13 8.41 7.86
C HIS A 11 -4.92 7.23 8.81
N HIS A 12 -5.82 6.26 8.77
CA HIS A 12 -5.78 5.08 9.64
C HIS A 12 -5.16 3.87 8.94
N PHE A 13 -4.10 3.31 9.51
CA PHE A 13 -3.37 2.17 8.94
C PHE A 13 -3.38 0.96 9.87
N ILE A 14 -3.42 -0.22 9.27
CA ILE A 14 -3.33 -1.52 9.96
C ILE A 14 -2.12 -2.27 9.44
N PRO A 15 -1.18 -2.71 10.30
CA PRO A 15 -0.13 -3.63 9.89
C PRO A 15 -0.77 -4.96 9.49
N GLU A 16 -0.68 -5.31 8.20
CA GLU A 16 -1.36 -6.50 7.68
C GLU A 16 -0.45 -7.72 7.65
N ARG A 17 0.74 -7.59 7.05
CA ARG A 17 1.76 -8.66 6.97
C ARG A 17 3.13 -8.15 6.54
N GLN A 18 4.11 -9.05 6.59
CA GLN A 18 5.47 -8.90 6.05
C GLN A 18 5.60 -9.60 4.71
N PHE A 19 6.61 -9.21 3.92
CA PHE A 19 6.97 -9.96 2.71
C PHE A 19 7.57 -11.31 3.08
N THR A 20 7.23 -12.32 2.28
CA THR A 20 7.90 -13.61 2.35
C THR A 20 9.24 -13.50 1.64
N ARG A 21 10.24 -14.35 1.97
CA ARG A 21 11.58 -14.31 1.33
C ARG A 21 11.55 -14.43 -0.20
N GLU A 22 10.47 -14.99 -0.76
CA GLU A 22 10.28 -15.14 -2.21
C GLU A 22 9.66 -13.90 -2.86
N GLU A 23 8.90 -13.11 -2.09
CA GLU A 23 8.27 -11.88 -2.54
C GLU A 23 9.06 -10.62 -2.16
N ASP A 24 10.00 -10.73 -1.22
CA ASP A 24 10.96 -9.69 -0.80
C ASP A 24 12.04 -9.40 -1.86
N ASP A 25 11.73 -9.66 -3.13
CA ASP A 25 12.57 -9.24 -4.22
C ASP A 25 12.18 -7.82 -4.63
N PHE A 26 13.12 -6.88 -4.52
CA PHE A 26 12.91 -5.47 -4.84
C PHE A 26 12.30 -5.25 -6.23
N PHE A 27 12.64 -6.08 -7.22
CA PHE A 27 12.09 -5.98 -8.57
C PHE A 27 10.64 -6.45 -8.64
N VAL A 28 10.27 -7.47 -7.85
CA VAL A 28 8.89 -7.93 -7.72
C VAL A 28 8.03 -6.88 -7.02
N ILE A 29 8.53 -6.33 -5.91
CA ILE A 29 7.83 -5.30 -5.12
C ILE A 29 7.63 -4.03 -5.94
N SER A 30 8.69 -3.52 -6.57
CA SER A 30 8.62 -2.28 -7.37
C SER A 30 7.67 -2.37 -8.55
N ARG A 31 7.47 -3.56 -9.13
CA ARG A 31 6.45 -3.78 -10.17
C ARG A 31 5.01 -3.75 -9.66
N ARG A 32 4.80 -4.02 -8.37
CA ARG A 32 3.50 -4.02 -7.69
C ARG A 32 3.19 -2.68 -7.03
N GLN A 33 4.20 -1.83 -6.85
CA GLN A 33 4.05 -0.47 -6.34
C GLN A 33 3.32 0.43 -7.35
N ARG A 34 2.38 1.22 -6.84
CA ARG A 34 1.62 2.23 -7.56
C ARG A 34 1.69 3.54 -6.79
N ARG A 35 1.89 4.63 -7.52
CA ARG A 35 1.81 5.97 -6.92
C ARG A 35 0.35 6.34 -6.70
N ASP A 36 -0.03 6.55 -5.45
CA ASP A 36 -1.35 7.02 -5.09
C ASP A 36 -1.32 8.54 -4.88
N LYS A 37 -1.90 9.27 -5.84
CA LYS A 37 -2.01 10.74 -5.78
C LYS A 37 -3.08 11.23 -4.82
N GLU A 38 -3.99 10.34 -4.39
CA GLU A 38 -5.07 10.70 -3.49
C GLU A 38 -4.53 10.85 -2.07
N LEU A 39 -3.77 9.83 -1.62
CA LEU A 39 -3.10 9.81 -0.32
C LEU A 39 -2.01 10.89 -0.23
N GLY A 40 -1.17 11.02 -1.27
CA GLY A 40 -0.24 12.15 -1.41
C GLY A 40 0.83 12.29 -0.31
N PHE A 41 1.13 11.22 0.42
CA PHE A 41 2.24 11.16 1.38
C PHE A 41 3.57 11.06 0.67
N CYS A 42 4.31 12.17 0.68
CA CYS A 42 5.61 12.23 0.03
C CYS A 42 6.54 13.18 0.77
N LYS A 43 7.83 12.87 0.73
CA LYS A 43 8.87 13.78 1.18
C LYS A 43 8.85 15.04 0.30
N SER A 44 8.86 16.22 0.94
CA SER A 44 8.86 17.50 0.24
C SER A 44 10.03 17.59 -0.74
N GLY A 45 9.73 17.88 -2.01
CA GLY A 45 10.72 18.00 -3.09
C GLY A 45 10.85 16.79 -4.01
N ASN A 46 10.12 15.69 -3.76
CA ASN A 46 10.24 14.44 -4.55
C ASN A 46 9.35 14.40 -5.81
N GLY A 47 9.45 15.43 -6.65
CA GLY A 47 8.92 15.42 -8.02
C GLY A 47 7.39 15.42 -8.19
N TYR A 48 6.61 15.47 -7.10
CA TYR A 48 5.16 15.70 -7.12
C TYR A 48 4.67 16.46 -5.89
N GLU A 49 3.46 17.01 -5.96
CA GLU A 49 2.86 17.79 -4.88
C GLU A 49 2.58 16.90 -3.67
N SER A 50 3.39 17.07 -2.62
CA SER A 50 3.20 16.39 -1.34
C SER A 50 2.01 17.03 -0.63
N LYS A 51 0.93 16.28 -0.42
CA LYS A 51 -0.22 16.74 0.35
C LYS A 51 0.07 16.72 1.85
N TYR A 52 0.81 15.69 2.27
CA TYR A 52 1.21 15.47 3.65
C TYR A 52 2.72 15.21 3.72
N PRO A 53 3.40 15.77 4.73
CA PRO A 53 4.80 15.45 4.98
C PRO A 53 4.90 13.96 5.33
N TYR A 54 5.81 13.28 4.67
CA TYR A 54 6.08 11.86 4.92
C TYR A 54 7.52 11.66 5.38
N SER A 55 7.65 10.92 6.48
CA SER A 55 8.93 10.43 7.01
C SER A 55 8.76 8.96 7.40
N PRO A 56 9.58 8.04 6.88
CA PRO A 56 9.50 6.63 7.26
C PRO A 56 9.78 6.44 8.76
N GLU A 57 10.66 7.26 9.33
CA GLU A 57 10.99 7.23 10.77
C GLU A 57 9.77 7.54 11.64
N ASP A 58 9.03 8.62 11.34
CA ASP A 58 7.79 8.95 12.04
C ASP A 58 6.72 7.88 11.85
N PHE A 59 6.60 7.33 10.64
CA PHE A 59 5.62 6.28 10.34
C PHE A 59 5.86 5.02 11.18
N TYR A 60 7.10 4.54 11.24
CA TYR A 60 7.46 3.41 12.10
C TYR A 60 7.50 3.75 13.59
N ALA A 61 7.62 5.02 13.96
CA ALA A 61 7.52 5.46 15.35
C ALA A 61 6.10 5.37 15.89
N VAL A 62 5.09 5.68 15.06
CA VAL A 62 3.66 5.53 15.42
C VAL A 62 3.13 4.12 15.17
N SER A 63 3.77 3.36 14.27
CA SER A 63 3.38 1.98 13.99
C SER A 63 3.64 1.08 15.21
N PRO A 64 2.67 0.23 15.61
CA PRO A 64 2.88 -0.76 16.66
C PRO A 64 3.82 -1.88 16.21
N GLU A 65 3.90 -2.17 14.90
CA GLU A 65 4.74 -3.22 14.32
C GLU A 65 5.79 -2.58 13.40
N LYS A 66 7.06 -2.60 13.83
CA LYS A 66 8.18 -2.00 13.08
C LYS A 66 8.76 -2.90 12.00
N GLU A 67 8.51 -4.20 12.13
CA GLU A 67 8.99 -5.19 11.17
C GLU A 67 7.99 -5.38 10.03
N CYS A 68 6.81 -4.73 10.05
CA CYS A 68 5.79 -4.90 9.01
C CYS A 68 6.14 -4.12 7.73
N ASP A 69 6.03 -4.79 6.59
CA ASP A 69 6.21 -4.15 5.28
C ASP A 69 4.90 -3.60 4.70
N LEU A 70 3.76 -4.28 4.92
CA LEU A 70 2.48 -3.91 4.31
C LEU A 70 1.49 -3.36 5.33
N PHE A 71 0.94 -2.20 5.00
CA PHE A 71 -0.01 -1.46 5.82
C PHE A 71 -1.31 -1.23 5.06
N ARG A 72 -2.43 -1.68 5.61
CA ARG A 72 -3.74 -1.45 5.02
C ARG A 72 -4.33 -0.14 5.50
N CYS A 73 -4.64 0.75 4.59
CA CYS A 73 -5.39 1.96 4.89
C CYS A 73 -6.88 1.63 5.07
N MET A 74 -7.48 2.06 6.18
CA MET A 74 -8.89 1.79 6.49
C MET A 74 -9.87 2.64 5.67
N GLU A 75 -9.48 3.85 5.27
CA GLU A 75 -10.35 4.72 4.47
C GLU A 75 -10.54 4.17 3.05
N ASN A 76 -9.45 3.77 2.40
CA ASN A 76 -9.49 3.30 1.02
C ASN A 76 -9.55 1.76 0.91
N GLY A 77 -9.24 1.05 1.99
CA GLY A 77 -9.15 -0.41 2.02
C GLY A 77 -7.96 -0.98 1.22
N LYS A 78 -7.05 -0.12 0.76
CA LYS A 78 -5.88 -0.46 -0.06
C LYS A 78 -4.65 -0.72 0.80
N LEU A 79 -3.69 -1.45 0.24
CA LEU A 79 -2.40 -1.70 0.88
C LEU A 79 -1.40 -0.63 0.46
N TYR A 80 -0.56 -0.26 1.41
CA TYR A 80 0.49 0.72 1.27
C TYR A 80 1.79 0.15 1.81
N LEU A 81 2.87 0.51 1.14
CA LEU A 81 4.23 0.13 1.42
C LEU A 81 5.04 1.40 1.72
N PRO A 82 5.46 1.63 2.97
CA PRO A 82 6.32 2.76 3.31
C PRO A 82 7.70 2.55 2.69
N CYS A 83 8.04 3.39 1.71
CA CYS A 83 9.40 3.49 1.19
C CYS A 83 10.16 4.63 1.87
N GLU A 84 11.43 4.79 1.50
CA GLU A 84 12.27 5.85 2.06
C GLU A 84 11.73 7.27 1.81
N ASN A 85 11.09 7.50 0.67
CA ASN A 85 10.71 8.84 0.23
C ASN A 85 9.19 9.06 0.12
N ASP A 86 8.40 8.01 0.04
CA ASP A 86 6.95 8.10 -0.11
C ASP A 86 6.24 6.80 0.27
N LEU A 87 4.94 6.92 0.54
CA LEU A 87 4.05 5.80 0.85
C LEU A 87 3.38 5.34 -0.44
N GLN A 88 3.81 4.20 -0.99
CA GLN A 88 3.33 3.70 -2.28
C GLN A 88 2.21 2.68 -2.09
N GLU A 89 1.17 2.74 -2.92
CA GLU A 89 0.14 1.70 -2.95
C GLU A 89 0.76 0.38 -3.41
N TYR A 90 0.48 -0.71 -2.71
CA TYR A 90 0.94 -2.05 -3.08
C TYR A 90 -0.22 -2.87 -3.64
N VAL A 91 -0.12 -3.22 -4.93
CA VAL A 91 -1.11 -4.07 -5.60
C VAL A 91 -0.62 -5.50 -5.62
N GLU A 92 -1.25 -6.36 -4.81
CA GLU A 92 -0.98 -7.78 -4.84
C GLU A 92 -1.24 -8.38 -6.23
N ALA A 93 -0.34 -9.24 -6.69
CA ALA A 93 -0.46 -9.85 -8.03
C ALA A 93 -1.76 -10.64 -8.22
N GLU A 94 -2.37 -11.14 -7.14
CA GLU A 94 -3.67 -11.82 -7.18
C GLU A 94 -4.80 -10.89 -7.64
N LYS A 95 -4.72 -9.59 -7.31
CA LYS A 95 -5.67 -8.56 -7.77
C LYS A 95 -5.37 -8.01 -9.16
N CYS A 96 -4.16 -8.26 -9.68
CA CYS A 96 -3.84 -8.08 -11.10
C CYS A 96 -4.50 -9.14 -12.00
N LYS A 97 -5.22 -10.12 -11.44
CA LYS A 97 -6.21 -10.87 -12.21
C LYS A 97 -7.42 -9.96 -12.38
N LEU A 98 -7.55 -9.37 -13.57
CA LEU A 98 -8.77 -8.73 -14.07
C LEU A 98 -10.02 -9.43 -13.51
N PRO A 99 -11.16 -8.73 -13.31
CA PRO A 99 -12.43 -9.43 -13.20
C PRO A 99 -12.52 -10.38 -14.39
N LYS A 100 -12.62 -11.69 -14.14
CA LYS A 100 -12.98 -12.64 -15.19
C LYS A 100 -14.28 -12.09 -15.74
N SER A 101 -14.22 -11.49 -16.92
CA SER A 101 -15.38 -11.05 -17.67
C SER A 101 -16.17 -12.32 -17.97
N THR A 102 -17.04 -12.71 -17.06
CA THR A 102 -18.11 -13.65 -17.33
C THR A 102 -19.05 -12.93 -18.27
N ARG A 103 -18.71 -12.96 -19.57
CA ARG A 103 -19.69 -12.75 -20.62
C ARG A 103 -20.82 -13.76 -20.36
N PRO A 104 -22.06 -13.34 -20.07
CA PRO A 104 -23.17 -14.27 -20.09
C PRO A 104 -23.24 -14.82 -21.53
N LYS A 105 -23.13 -16.14 -21.67
CA LYS A 105 -23.48 -16.79 -22.93
C LYS A 105 -24.99 -16.69 -23.03
N GLU A 106 -25.49 -15.67 -23.72
CA GLU A 106 -26.86 -15.65 -24.21
C GLU A 106 -27.04 -16.90 -25.10
N ARG A 107 -27.86 -17.80 -24.59
CA ARG A 107 -28.51 -18.88 -25.32
C ARG A 107 -29.55 -18.21 -26.22
N ILE A 108 -29.43 -18.37 -27.53
CA ILE A 108 -30.54 -18.16 -28.45
C ILE A 108 -30.67 -19.45 -29.25
N GLU A 109 -31.87 -20.02 -29.10
CA GLU A 109 -32.41 -21.20 -29.78
C GLU A 109 -32.61 -20.97 -31.29
#